data_AF-A0A449BQZ2-F1
#
_entry.id   AF-A0A449BQZ2-F1
#
_cell.length_a   1.000
_cell.length_b   1.000
_cell.length_c   1.000
_cell.angle_alpha   90.00
_cell.angle_beta   90.00
_cell.angle_gamma   90.00
#
_symmetry.space_group_name_H-M   'P 1'
#
loop_
_entity.id
_entity.type
_entity.pdbx_description
1 polymer ?
#
loop_
_entity_poly.entity_id
_entity_poly.type
_entity_poly.pdbx_seq_one_letter_code
_entity_poly.pdbx_strand_id
1 'polypeptide(L)'
;MTSSIYIDNVKGLIESSYEKLVNSNLLNEPENEIDNGINAKVNQNSNSEKNSKDVKKGDKKDNECNDALEDEKKIEEVRSTLSSNCRIIKIKDDQIEISKWNSLKSNPINEYIIDALINMFNFKTFLPCQSCILEYSLLYKNGSNSFLTGDIYIEVPTGLGKTLCYIVTILDYFLCKKDNSFFCLILTATEELVHQILKVINKFDIKNLKCQDININKFHSNIYFDELVHNTFDNCNIIVTTTNKFELLFYSNEHLFKDLKFLIIDEVDKIVSLDKTNICSLANSLTKIVEKNQNASNNLYRPKYFLQKYLVSATLCKVSDNLMPLNLYRPIFFYYTLSQARNDEFYYFTKNTNKKIYYMISLIQELPYDDSLSMLVFCNEEKKAHLLFRYLTVYFSYTNTVNYTIIEYNRNIPHKKRKKILKDFLNNKINILICTDSIARGLDTVNLNYVVNFDIPMHYNVLTHRAGRLSRYNSRKGTVYYFVKKSEKIIMIKSGKRRNVKKINRLKFPKIKLKEVEGNVIKIKPLINNVINKEELNIINQYKIYHYDDLIKLNL
;
A
#
# COMPACT_ATOMS: atom_id res chain seq x y z
N MET A 1 16.20 -34.06 5.17
CA MET A 1 15.91 -34.00 3.73
C MET A 1 15.20 -32.69 3.45
N THR A 2 16.00 -31.66 3.21
CA THR A 2 15.63 -30.25 3.07
C THR A 2 15.12 -29.94 1.65
N SER A 3 13.91 -29.37 1.57
CA SER A 3 13.44 -28.43 0.53
C SER A 3 13.82 -28.68 -0.94
N SER A 4 13.65 -29.88 -1.51
CA SER A 4 13.91 -30.08 -2.95
C SER A 4 12.96 -29.24 -3.81
N ILE A 5 11.65 -29.24 -3.58
CA ILE A 5 10.69 -28.61 -4.53
C ILE A 5 10.86 -27.08 -4.63
N TYR A 6 11.05 -26.40 -3.50
CA TYR A 6 11.31 -24.95 -3.50
C TYR A 6 12.70 -24.63 -4.07
N ILE A 7 13.73 -25.39 -3.67
CA ILE A 7 15.09 -25.22 -4.21
C ILE A 7 15.11 -25.50 -5.72
N ASP A 8 14.40 -26.51 -6.20
CA ASP A 8 14.32 -26.90 -7.60
C ASP A 8 13.55 -25.85 -8.43
N ASN A 9 12.46 -25.28 -7.88
CA ASN A 9 11.77 -24.14 -8.49
C ASN A 9 12.66 -22.88 -8.54
N VAL A 10 13.44 -22.61 -7.49
CA VAL A 10 14.37 -21.47 -7.44
C VAL A 10 15.57 -21.69 -8.37
N LYS A 11 16.15 -22.90 -8.41
CA LYS A 11 17.25 -23.29 -9.29
C LYS A 11 16.85 -23.24 -10.76
N GLY A 12 15.71 -23.86 -11.13
CA GLY A 12 15.22 -23.82 -12.51
C GLY A 12 14.93 -22.39 -13.01
N LEU A 13 14.52 -21.49 -12.11
CA LEU A 13 14.36 -20.07 -12.44
C LEU A 13 15.69 -19.34 -12.59
N ILE A 14 16.68 -19.60 -11.72
CA ILE A 14 18.03 -19.06 -11.84
C ILE A 14 18.66 -19.51 -13.16
N GLU A 15 18.54 -20.80 -13.51
CA GLU A 15 19.03 -21.38 -14.76
C GLU A 15 18.33 -20.73 -15.97
N SER A 16 17.01 -20.55 -15.95
CA SER A 16 16.27 -19.87 -17.04
C SER A 16 16.59 -18.37 -17.18
N SER A 17 16.93 -17.71 -16.08
CA SER A 17 17.34 -16.31 -16.06
C SER A 17 18.77 -16.15 -16.56
N TYR A 18 19.65 -17.11 -16.23
CA TYR A 18 21.00 -17.22 -16.77
C TYR A 18 20.99 -17.49 -18.27
N GLU A 19 20.16 -18.40 -18.77
CA GLU A 19 20.02 -18.64 -20.21
C GLU A 19 19.54 -17.40 -20.98
N LYS A 20 18.62 -16.62 -20.40
CA LYS A 20 18.17 -15.34 -21.00
C LYS A 20 19.28 -14.28 -21.00
N LEU A 21 20.12 -14.24 -19.99
CA LEU A 21 21.27 -13.32 -19.89
C LEU A 21 22.41 -13.72 -20.84
N VAL A 22 22.69 -15.02 -20.97
CA VAL A 22 23.72 -15.56 -21.86
C VAL A 22 23.31 -15.38 -23.32
N ASN A 23 22.03 -15.59 -23.67
CA ASN A 23 21.52 -15.34 -25.02
C ASN A 23 21.42 -13.85 -25.39
N SER A 24 21.53 -12.94 -24.42
CA SER A 24 21.60 -11.49 -24.69
C SER A 24 23.03 -10.96 -24.87
N ASN A 25 24.07 -11.78 -24.62
CA ASN A 25 25.48 -11.39 -24.63
C ASN A 25 26.33 -12.25 -25.58
N LEU A 26 25.94 -12.35 -26.85
CA LEU A 26 26.84 -12.77 -27.92
C LEU A 26 27.02 -11.60 -28.90
N LEU A 27 28.20 -10.98 -28.78
CA LEU A 27 28.76 -9.93 -29.63
C LEU A 27 28.92 -10.40 -31.07
N ASN A 28 28.70 -9.49 -32.03
CA ASN A 28 29.61 -9.20 -33.14
C ASN A 28 29.16 -7.90 -33.84
N GLU A 29 29.98 -6.85 -33.77
CA GLU A 29 30.07 -5.83 -34.82
C GLU A 29 30.78 -6.46 -36.05
N PRO A 30 30.55 -5.96 -37.27
CA PRO A 30 31.41 -4.87 -37.76
C PRO A 30 30.67 -3.76 -38.54
N GLU A 31 31.38 -2.64 -38.63
CA GLU A 31 31.15 -1.41 -39.37
C GLU A 31 30.97 -1.61 -40.90
N ASN A 32 30.10 -0.79 -41.53
CA ASN A 32 30.46 0.20 -42.57
C ASN A 32 29.25 0.66 -43.43
N GLU A 33 29.02 1.97 -43.36
CA GLU A 33 28.88 2.93 -44.48
C GLU A 33 27.73 2.91 -45.53
N ILE A 34 27.28 4.16 -45.80
CA ILE A 34 26.66 4.75 -47.02
C ILE A 34 25.13 4.95 -47.05
N ASP A 35 24.78 6.24 -46.84
CA ASP A 35 23.85 7.10 -47.60
C ASP A 35 22.63 6.51 -48.33
N ASN A 36 21.43 7.06 -48.03
CA ASN A 36 20.79 8.09 -48.88
C ASN A 36 19.32 8.38 -48.49
N GLY A 37 18.92 9.66 -48.61
CA GLY A 37 17.54 10.07 -48.94
C GLY A 37 16.69 10.58 -47.77
N ILE A 38 16.77 11.85 -47.35
CA ILE A 38 16.09 13.03 -47.95
C ILE A 38 14.55 12.88 -47.97
N ASN A 39 13.83 13.51 -47.03
CA ASN A 39 13.23 14.84 -47.26
C ASN A 39 12.42 15.36 -46.07
N ALA A 40 12.68 16.64 -45.76
CA ALA A 40 11.94 17.50 -44.84
C ALA A 40 10.82 18.26 -45.57
N LYS A 41 9.85 18.77 -44.80
CA LYS A 41 9.05 20.03 -44.93
C LYS A 41 7.85 19.90 -43.98
N VAL A 42 7.79 20.57 -42.82
CA VAL A 42 7.56 22.00 -42.58
C VAL A 42 6.50 22.60 -43.50
N ASN A 43 5.35 22.97 -42.93
CA ASN A 43 4.67 24.21 -43.27
C ASN A 43 3.86 24.77 -42.10
N GLN A 44 3.93 26.09 -41.99
CA GLN A 44 3.42 26.98 -40.95
C GLN A 44 2.05 27.58 -41.33
N ASN A 45 1.37 28.15 -40.31
CA ASN A 45 0.50 29.33 -40.35
C ASN A 45 -0.87 29.18 -41.08
N SER A 46 -1.97 29.86 -40.73
CA SER A 46 -2.26 30.94 -39.77
C SER A 46 -3.78 31.14 -39.69
N ASN A 47 -4.24 31.66 -38.55
CA ASN A 47 -5.48 32.37 -38.20
C ASN A 47 -6.56 32.66 -39.28
N SER A 48 -7.82 32.42 -38.89
CA SER A 48 -8.89 33.41 -39.08
C SER A 48 -9.84 33.43 -37.88
N GLU A 49 -10.17 34.64 -37.44
CA GLU A 49 -11.04 34.98 -36.31
C GLU A 49 -12.53 34.93 -36.70
N LYS A 50 -13.42 34.51 -35.78
CA LYS A 50 -14.47 35.34 -35.13
C LYS A 50 -15.69 34.53 -34.65
N ASN A 51 -16.06 34.86 -33.41
CA ASN A 51 -17.41 35.02 -32.86
C ASN A 51 -18.27 33.80 -32.48
N SER A 52 -18.17 33.51 -31.17
CA SER A 52 -19.22 33.64 -30.15
C SER A 52 -20.48 32.74 -30.18
N LYS A 53 -20.73 32.21 -28.96
CA LYS A 53 -21.94 31.56 -28.43
C LYS A 53 -22.11 30.08 -28.79
N ASP A 54 -21.57 29.22 -27.91
CA ASP A 54 -22.37 28.21 -27.22
C ASP A 54 -21.60 27.60 -26.04
N VAL A 55 -21.96 28.04 -24.84
CA VAL A 55 -21.50 27.48 -23.57
C VAL A 55 -22.52 26.44 -23.13
N LYS A 56 -22.02 25.31 -22.61
CA LYS A 56 -22.72 24.20 -21.92
C LYS A 56 -23.21 23.04 -22.79
N LYS A 57 -22.28 22.27 -23.40
CA LYS A 57 -22.48 20.83 -23.72
C LYS A 57 -21.20 19.99 -23.93
N GLY A 58 -20.01 20.57 -23.87
CA GLY A 58 -18.73 19.89 -24.16
C GLY A 58 -18.14 19.01 -23.06
N ASP A 59 -18.34 19.32 -21.78
CA ASP A 59 -17.60 18.65 -20.68
C ASP A 59 -17.99 17.18 -20.42
N LYS A 60 -19.15 16.69 -20.90
CA LYS A 60 -19.53 15.28 -20.73
C LYS A 60 -18.95 14.37 -21.81
N LYS A 61 -18.98 14.80 -23.08
CA LYS A 61 -18.48 13.99 -24.20
C LYS A 61 -16.96 13.85 -24.20
N ASP A 62 -16.24 14.89 -23.78
CA ASP A 62 -14.77 14.84 -23.71
C ASP A 62 -14.25 13.98 -22.54
N ASN A 63 -15.01 13.85 -21.44
CA ASN A 63 -14.64 12.95 -20.35
C ASN A 63 -14.96 11.48 -20.68
N GLU A 64 -16.11 11.19 -21.32
CA GLU A 64 -16.47 9.82 -21.72
C GLU A 64 -15.49 9.23 -22.75
N CYS A 65 -15.02 10.04 -23.71
CA CYS A 65 -14.07 9.61 -24.73
C CYS A 65 -12.67 9.35 -24.14
N ASN A 66 -12.25 10.16 -23.16
CA ASN A 66 -10.99 9.94 -22.45
C ASN A 66 -11.03 8.73 -21.50
N ASP A 67 -12.16 8.51 -20.81
CA ASP A 67 -12.34 7.36 -19.91
C ASP A 67 -12.32 6.03 -20.69
N ALA A 68 -12.92 5.98 -21.88
CA ALA A 68 -12.89 4.79 -22.74
C ALA A 68 -11.47 4.44 -23.22
N LEU A 69 -10.69 5.45 -23.62
CA LEU A 69 -9.28 5.27 -24.03
C LEU A 69 -8.37 4.85 -22.86
N GLU A 70 -8.67 5.28 -21.63
CA GLU A 70 -7.95 4.82 -20.44
C GLU A 70 -8.32 3.38 -20.06
N ASP A 71 -9.59 3.00 -20.18
CA ASP A 71 -10.05 1.64 -19.94
C ASP A 71 -9.43 0.63 -20.93
N GLU A 72 -9.35 0.98 -22.22
CA GLU A 72 -8.70 0.15 -23.24
C GLU A 72 -7.21 -0.09 -22.94
N LYS A 73 -6.47 0.98 -22.63
CA LYS A 73 -5.06 0.88 -22.22
C LYS A 73 -4.89 0.02 -20.98
N LYS A 74 -5.81 0.13 -20.02
CA LYS A 74 -5.77 -0.68 -18.80
C LYS A 74 -6.00 -2.15 -19.11
N ILE A 75 -6.94 -2.46 -20.00
CA ILE A 75 -7.22 -3.83 -20.44
C ILE A 75 -5.98 -4.45 -21.11
N GLU A 76 -5.32 -3.72 -21.99
CA GLU A 76 -4.06 -4.17 -22.63
C GLU A 76 -2.92 -4.36 -21.62
N GLU A 77 -2.76 -3.43 -20.68
CA GLU A 77 -1.77 -3.52 -19.60
C GLU A 77 -2.01 -4.78 -18.74
N VAL A 78 -3.25 -5.08 -18.36
CA VAL A 78 -3.56 -6.27 -17.56
C VAL A 78 -3.33 -7.55 -18.35
N ARG A 79 -3.73 -7.60 -19.62
CA ARG A 79 -3.55 -8.79 -20.47
C ARG A 79 -2.07 -9.10 -20.73
N SER A 80 -1.23 -8.08 -20.82
CA SER A 80 0.21 -8.23 -21.00
C SER A 80 0.96 -8.58 -19.71
N THR A 81 0.48 -8.14 -18.55
CA THR A 81 1.17 -8.33 -17.26
C THR A 81 0.71 -9.56 -16.47
N LEU A 82 -0.58 -9.89 -16.54
CA LEU A 82 -1.22 -10.89 -15.69
C LEU A 82 -1.54 -12.17 -16.47
N SER A 83 -2.42 -12.08 -17.46
CA SER A 83 -2.86 -13.20 -18.30
C SER A 83 -3.71 -12.71 -19.46
N SER A 84 -3.49 -13.25 -20.66
CA SER A 84 -4.32 -12.98 -21.85
C SER A 84 -5.78 -13.41 -21.66
N ASN A 85 -6.02 -14.46 -20.87
CA ASN A 85 -7.35 -15.03 -20.60
C ASN A 85 -8.01 -14.44 -19.35
N CYS A 86 -7.49 -13.34 -18.80
CA CYS A 86 -8.04 -12.69 -17.62
C CYS A 86 -9.42 -12.09 -17.91
N ARG A 87 -10.40 -12.37 -17.04
CA ARG A 87 -11.68 -11.64 -17.04
C ARG A 87 -11.45 -10.29 -16.37
N ILE A 88 -11.88 -9.20 -16.99
CA ILE A 88 -11.66 -7.84 -16.48
C ILE A 88 -13.01 -7.20 -16.13
N ILE A 89 -13.10 -6.63 -14.92
CA ILE A 89 -14.32 -6.01 -14.38
C ILE A 89 -13.96 -4.63 -13.83
N LYS A 90 -14.57 -3.60 -14.42
CA LYS A 90 -14.53 -2.24 -13.87
C LYS A 90 -15.57 -2.12 -12.76
N ILE A 91 -15.13 -1.75 -11.57
CA ILE A 91 -16.00 -1.50 -10.42
C ILE A 91 -16.73 -0.17 -10.66
N LYS A 92 -18.06 -0.21 -10.58
CA LYS A 92 -18.93 0.96 -10.65
C LYS A 92 -19.02 1.64 -9.29
N ASP A 93 -19.19 2.96 -9.26
CA ASP A 93 -19.30 3.74 -8.00
C ASP A 93 -20.70 3.65 -7.38
N ASP A 94 -21.17 2.42 -7.19
CA ASP A 94 -22.51 2.13 -6.65
C ASP A 94 -22.41 1.80 -5.15
N GLN A 95 -23.09 2.58 -4.32
CA GLN A 95 -23.27 2.27 -2.90
C GLN A 95 -24.54 1.46 -2.71
N ILE A 96 -24.43 0.31 -2.04
CA ILE A 96 -25.56 -0.58 -1.80
C ILE A 96 -25.65 -0.82 -0.30
N GLU A 97 -26.84 -0.66 0.27
CA GLU A 97 -27.11 -1.04 1.67
C GLU A 97 -26.82 -2.52 1.90
N ILE A 98 -26.17 -2.83 3.02
CA ILE A 98 -25.69 -4.18 3.31
C ILE A 98 -26.86 -5.18 3.39
N SER A 99 -27.96 -4.80 4.04
CA SER A 99 -29.19 -5.60 4.13
C SER A 99 -29.80 -5.90 2.76
N LYS A 100 -29.93 -4.85 1.93
CA LYS A 100 -30.48 -4.96 0.56
C LYS A 100 -29.58 -5.80 -0.34
N TRP A 101 -28.26 -5.66 -0.22
CA TRP A 101 -27.30 -6.46 -0.97
C TRP A 101 -27.51 -7.94 -0.69
N ASN A 102 -27.69 -8.33 0.57
CA ASN A 102 -27.88 -9.72 0.96
C ASN A 102 -29.18 -10.32 0.40
N SER A 103 -30.26 -9.54 0.37
CA SER A 103 -31.55 -10.00 -0.18
C SER A 103 -31.58 -10.15 -1.71
N LEU A 104 -30.74 -9.38 -2.42
CA LEU A 104 -30.78 -9.31 -3.89
C LEU A 104 -29.90 -10.36 -4.58
N LYS A 105 -28.97 -10.96 -3.86
CA LYS A 105 -27.92 -11.81 -4.44
C LYS A 105 -28.24 -13.29 -4.24
N SER A 106 -27.89 -14.10 -5.25
CA SER A 106 -28.14 -15.54 -5.26
C SER A 106 -27.41 -16.28 -4.14
N ASN A 107 -26.22 -15.81 -3.76
CA ASN A 107 -25.41 -16.36 -2.68
C ASN A 107 -25.31 -15.34 -1.54
N PRO A 108 -26.25 -15.34 -0.58
CA PRO A 108 -26.22 -14.41 0.54
C PRO A 108 -25.04 -14.72 1.47
N ILE A 109 -24.50 -13.68 2.10
CA ILE A 109 -23.55 -13.74 3.21
C ILE A 109 -24.28 -14.23 4.47
N ASN A 110 -23.56 -14.98 5.31
CA ASN A 110 -24.05 -15.39 6.61
C ASN A 110 -24.57 -14.20 7.45
N GLU A 111 -25.76 -14.32 8.04
CA GLU A 111 -26.43 -13.26 8.80
C GLU A 111 -25.57 -12.73 9.95
N TYR A 112 -24.80 -13.59 10.63
CA TYR A 112 -23.90 -13.17 11.70
C TYR A 112 -22.87 -12.14 11.22
N ILE A 113 -22.33 -12.32 10.01
CA ILE A 113 -21.36 -11.40 9.42
C ILE A 113 -22.05 -10.07 9.08
N ILE A 114 -23.27 -10.11 8.56
CA ILE A 114 -24.08 -8.92 8.26
C ILE A 114 -24.34 -8.13 9.54
N ASP A 115 -24.77 -8.80 10.61
CA ASP A 115 -25.02 -8.18 11.92
C ASP A 115 -23.75 -7.58 12.50
N ALA A 116 -22.61 -8.28 12.40
CA ALA A 116 -21.33 -7.74 12.83
C ALA A 116 -20.94 -6.48 12.04
N LEU A 117 -21.09 -6.49 10.71
CA LEU A 117 -20.82 -5.32 9.86
C LEU A 117 -21.67 -4.11 10.25
N ILE A 118 -22.95 -4.32 10.53
CA ILE A 118 -23.89 -3.25 10.89
C ILE A 118 -23.65 -2.76 12.32
N ASN A 119 -23.61 -3.67 13.29
CA ASN A 119 -23.66 -3.32 14.72
C ASN A 119 -22.27 -3.11 15.34
N MET A 120 -21.26 -3.87 14.91
CA MET A 120 -19.90 -3.78 15.48
C MET A 120 -19.03 -2.83 14.67
N PHE A 121 -19.11 -2.90 13.33
CA PHE A 121 -18.36 -2.02 12.44
C PHE A 121 -19.05 -0.69 12.11
N ASN A 122 -20.35 -0.55 12.40
CA ASN A 122 -21.16 0.62 12.08
C ASN A 122 -21.18 0.92 10.57
N PHE A 123 -21.17 -0.11 9.73
CA PHE A 123 -21.30 0.03 8.28
C PHE A 123 -22.75 -0.15 7.86
N LYS A 124 -23.30 0.88 7.19
CA LYS A 124 -24.67 0.85 6.64
C LYS A 124 -24.69 0.36 5.19
N THR A 125 -23.65 0.70 4.43
CA THR A 125 -23.52 0.40 3.01
C THR A 125 -22.19 -0.28 2.73
N PHE A 126 -22.19 -1.18 1.75
CA PHE A 126 -20.95 -1.65 1.15
C PHE A 126 -20.32 -0.55 0.31
N LEU A 127 -19.00 -0.45 0.41
CA LEU A 127 -18.21 0.34 -0.51
C LEU A 127 -18.25 -0.28 -1.91
N PRO A 128 -18.08 0.53 -2.98
CA PRO A 128 -18.18 0.07 -4.37
C PRO A 128 -17.41 -1.23 -4.68
N CYS A 129 -16.19 -1.36 -4.17
CA CYS A 129 -15.40 -2.56 -4.43
C CYS A 129 -15.92 -3.79 -3.65
N GLN A 130 -16.46 -3.60 -2.44
CA GLN A 130 -16.94 -4.69 -1.60
C GLN A 130 -18.15 -5.35 -2.23
N SER A 131 -19.15 -4.56 -2.65
CA SER A 131 -20.39 -5.08 -3.23
C SER A 131 -20.15 -5.87 -4.53
N CYS A 132 -19.23 -5.38 -5.37
CA CYS A 132 -18.88 -6.02 -6.64
C CYS A 132 -18.04 -7.27 -6.44
N ILE A 133 -16.98 -7.21 -5.63
CA ILE A 133 -16.07 -8.35 -5.44
C ILE A 133 -16.75 -9.49 -4.68
N LEU A 134 -17.59 -9.17 -3.69
CA LEU A 134 -18.25 -10.20 -2.88
C LEU A 134 -19.15 -11.12 -3.73
N GLU A 135 -19.83 -10.57 -4.73
CA GLU A 135 -20.67 -11.33 -5.67
C GLU A 135 -19.90 -12.46 -6.38
N TYR A 136 -18.63 -12.22 -6.73
CA TYR A 136 -17.77 -13.23 -7.34
C TYR A 136 -17.08 -14.11 -6.32
N SER A 137 -16.65 -13.53 -5.20
CA SER A 137 -15.91 -14.25 -4.15
C SER A 137 -16.76 -15.35 -3.51
N LEU A 138 -18.07 -15.15 -3.38
CA LEU A 138 -19.00 -16.09 -2.74
C LEU A 138 -19.48 -17.21 -3.68
N LEU A 139 -19.02 -17.24 -4.94
CA LEU A 139 -19.35 -18.31 -5.89
C LEU A 139 -18.83 -19.69 -5.43
N TYR A 140 -17.91 -19.73 -4.45
CA TYR A 140 -17.47 -20.98 -3.82
C TYR A 140 -18.64 -21.78 -3.21
N LYS A 141 -19.75 -21.12 -2.83
CA LYS A 141 -20.97 -21.78 -2.31
C LYS A 141 -21.63 -22.70 -3.34
N ASN A 142 -21.42 -22.43 -4.63
CA ASN A 142 -21.93 -23.25 -5.73
C ASN A 142 -21.08 -24.51 -5.99
N GLY A 143 -20.12 -24.79 -5.11
CA GLY A 143 -19.18 -25.90 -5.19
C GLY A 143 -17.75 -25.43 -5.47
N SER A 144 -16.80 -26.03 -4.76
CA SER A 144 -15.35 -25.71 -4.85
C SER A 144 -14.70 -26.12 -6.17
N ASN A 145 -15.39 -26.88 -7.02
CA ASN A 145 -15.01 -27.22 -8.40
C ASN A 145 -15.86 -26.46 -9.43
N SER A 146 -16.64 -25.46 -9.02
CA SER A 146 -17.44 -24.70 -9.97
C SER A 146 -16.52 -23.99 -10.96
N PHE A 147 -16.78 -24.17 -12.27
CA PHE A 147 -16.14 -23.42 -13.37
C PHE A 147 -16.22 -21.88 -13.22
N LEU A 148 -17.05 -21.41 -12.29
CA LEU A 148 -17.27 -20.01 -11.97
C LEU A 148 -16.28 -19.46 -10.94
N THR A 149 -15.55 -20.32 -10.24
CA THR A 149 -14.53 -19.93 -9.26
C THR A 149 -13.18 -19.76 -9.95
N GLY A 150 -12.43 -18.74 -9.55
CA GLY A 150 -11.11 -18.41 -10.08
C GLY A 150 -10.35 -17.51 -9.12
N ASP A 151 -9.10 -17.25 -9.45
CA ASP A 151 -8.27 -16.32 -8.68
C ASP A 151 -8.79 -14.89 -8.82
N ILE A 152 -8.64 -14.09 -7.78
CA ILE A 152 -9.16 -12.73 -7.71
C ILE A 152 -8.00 -11.75 -7.60
N TYR A 153 -7.92 -10.81 -8.54
CA TYR A 153 -6.99 -9.69 -8.47
C TYR A 153 -7.77 -8.39 -8.26
N ILE A 154 -7.42 -7.62 -7.24
CA ILE A 154 -8.10 -6.39 -6.86
C ILE A 154 -7.11 -5.24 -6.92
N GLU A 155 -7.25 -4.36 -7.92
CA GLU A 155 -6.56 -3.08 -7.99
C GLU A 155 -7.52 -1.94 -7.66
N VAL A 156 -7.45 -1.45 -6.43
CA VAL A 156 -8.33 -0.39 -5.95
C VAL A 156 -7.52 0.58 -5.12
N PRO A 157 -7.75 1.90 -5.11
CA PRO A 157 -7.08 2.81 -4.18
C PRO A 157 -7.19 2.41 -2.70
N THR A 158 -6.23 2.83 -1.86
CA THR A 158 -6.34 2.66 -0.39
C THR A 158 -7.58 3.39 0.14
N GLY A 159 -8.15 2.89 1.24
CA GLY A 159 -9.32 3.52 1.86
C GLY A 159 -10.68 3.17 1.24
N LEU A 160 -10.72 2.27 0.26
CA LEU A 160 -11.96 1.73 -0.34
C LEU A 160 -12.41 0.39 0.27
N GLY A 161 -11.77 -0.07 1.35
CA GLY A 161 -12.24 -1.22 2.12
C GLY A 161 -11.88 -2.60 1.56
N LYS A 162 -10.79 -2.70 0.81
CA LYS A 162 -10.29 -3.97 0.21
C LYS A 162 -10.13 -5.11 1.22
N THR A 163 -9.71 -4.78 2.43
CA THR A 163 -9.50 -5.75 3.51
C THR A 163 -10.77 -6.56 3.81
N LEU A 164 -11.95 -5.91 3.78
CA LEU A 164 -13.20 -6.62 3.98
C LEU A 164 -13.61 -7.50 2.80
N CYS A 165 -13.14 -7.21 1.57
CA CYS A 165 -13.50 -7.98 0.39
C CYS A 165 -13.07 -9.44 0.52
N TYR A 166 -11.90 -9.71 1.09
CA TYR A 166 -11.43 -11.09 1.32
C TYR A 166 -11.79 -11.61 2.71
N ILE A 167 -11.78 -10.77 3.76
CA ILE A 167 -12.14 -11.23 5.12
C ILE A 167 -13.56 -11.76 5.17
N VAL A 168 -14.53 -11.04 4.60
CA VAL A 168 -15.94 -11.48 4.61
C VAL A 168 -16.08 -12.86 3.94
N THR A 169 -15.40 -13.08 2.81
CA THR A 169 -15.42 -14.38 2.10
C THR A 169 -14.82 -15.51 2.94
N ILE A 170 -13.69 -15.27 3.59
CA ILE A 170 -12.99 -16.26 4.43
C ILE A 170 -13.83 -16.63 5.66
N LEU A 171 -14.42 -15.64 6.31
CA LEU A 171 -15.26 -15.84 7.49
C LEU A 171 -16.57 -16.56 7.13
N ASP A 172 -17.18 -16.17 6.02
CA ASP A 172 -18.37 -16.82 5.50
C ASP A 172 -18.09 -18.29 5.13
N TYR A 173 -16.93 -18.58 4.53
CA TYR A 173 -16.46 -19.95 4.29
C TYR A 173 -16.34 -20.76 5.58
N PHE A 174 -15.69 -20.21 6.61
CA PHE A 174 -15.54 -20.88 7.89
C PHE A 174 -16.89 -21.21 8.54
N LEU A 175 -17.83 -20.26 8.54
CA LEU A 175 -19.17 -20.47 9.11
C LEU A 175 -19.98 -21.51 8.32
N CYS A 176 -19.84 -21.54 6.99
CA CYS A 176 -20.53 -22.51 6.13
C CYS A 176 -19.93 -23.92 6.23
N LYS A 177 -18.61 -24.07 6.29
CA LYS A 177 -17.93 -25.37 6.27
C LYS A 177 -17.60 -25.93 7.66
N LYS A 178 -17.55 -25.08 8.69
CA LYS A 178 -17.11 -25.42 10.05
C LYS A 178 -15.76 -26.14 10.06
N ASP A 179 -14.85 -25.68 9.21
CA ASP A 179 -13.53 -26.28 9.04
C ASP A 179 -12.60 -25.84 10.18
N ASN A 180 -12.30 -26.76 11.09
CA ASN A 180 -11.40 -26.50 12.22
C ASN A 180 -9.92 -26.61 11.84
N SER A 181 -9.60 -26.97 10.59
CA SER A 181 -8.22 -27.05 10.11
C SER A 181 -7.66 -25.68 9.72
N PHE A 182 -6.34 -25.64 9.49
CA PHE A 182 -5.66 -24.50 8.92
C PHE A 182 -5.97 -24.40 7.42
N PHE A 183 -6.77 -23.41 7.03
CA PHE A 183 -7.32 -23.33 5.68
C PHE A 183 -6.99 -22.01 4.95
N CYS A 184 -6.47 -21.00 5.64
CA CYS A 184 -6.25 -19.67 5.07
C CYS A 184 -4.92 -19.04 5.50
N LEU A 185 -4.15 -18.57 4.52
CA LEU A 185 -2.90 -17.83 4.73
C LEU A 185 -3.02 -16.43 4.14
N ILE A 186 -2.80 -15.41 4.98
CA ILE A 186 -2.77 -14.00 4.58
C ILE A 186 -1.35 -13.46 4.72
N LEU A 187 -0.75 -13.08 3.61
CA LEU A 187 0.59 -12.50 3.51
C LEU A 187 0.49 -10.99 3.26
N THR A 188 1.29 -10.21 3.99
CA THR A 188 1.38 -8.75 3.79
C THR A 188 2.82 -8.25 3.95
N ALA A 189 3.07 -6.98 3.64
CA ALA A 189 4.42 -6.40 3.61
C ALA A 189 4.97 -5.98 4.99
N THR A 190 4.12 -5.63 5.97
CA THR A 190 4.58 -5.09 7.26
C THR A 190 3.83 -5.65 8.47
N GLU A 191 4.47 -5.64 9.64
CA GLU A 191 3.88 -6.15 10.90
C GLU A 191 2.68 -5.31 11.36
N GLU A 192 2.70 -4.00 11.07
CA GLU A 192 1.58 -3.12 11.40
C GLU A 192 0.31 -3.52 10.65
N LEU A 193 0.43 -3.91 9.37
CA LEU A 193 -0.69 -4.39 8.57
C LEU A 193 -1.19 -5.75 9.06
N VAL A 194 -0.29 -6.65 9.45
CA VAL A 194 -0.67 -7.93 10.09
C VAL A 194 -1.58 -7.67 11.29
N HIS A 195 -1.16 -6.77 12.19
CA HIS A 195 -1.95 -6.42 13.37
C HIS A 195 -3.28 -5.75 13.03
N GLN A 196 -3.34 -4.93 11.98
CA GLN A 196 -4.60 -4.33 11.51
C GLN A 196 -5.58 -5.38 10.98
N ILE A 197 -5.11 -6.31 10.14
CA ILE A 197 -5.93 -7.38 9.58
C ILE A 197 -6.46 -8.27 10.71
N LEU A 198 -5.60 -8.70 11.64
CA LEU A 198 -6.00 -9.49 12.81
C LEU A 198 -7.04 -8.77 13.67
N LYS A 199 -6.89 -7.45 13.88
CA LYS A 199 -7.90 -6.64 14.58
C LYS A 199 -9.25 -6.65 13.87
N VAL A 200 -9.26 -6.58 12.54
CA VAL A 200 -10.51 -6.63 11.76
C VAL A 200 -11.15 -8.01 11.89
N ILE A 201 -10.38 -9.10 11.72
CA ILE A 201 -10.90 -10.47 11.86
C ILE A 201 -11.47 -10.69 13.27
N ASN A 202 -10.71 -10.36 14.32
CA ASN A 202 -11.14 -10.55 15.71
C ASN A 202 -12.34 -9.70 16.11
N LYS A 203 -12.54 -8.55 15.45
CA LYS A 203 -13.70 -7.69 15.72
C LYS A 203 -15.04 -8.33 15.29
N PHE A 204 -15.02 -9.32 14.40
CA PHE A 204 -16.22 -10.11 14.09
C PHE A 204 -16.65 -11.04 15.23
N ASP A 205 -15.77 -11.37 16.19
CA ASP A 205 -16.08 -12.18 17.38
C ASP A 205 -16.70 -13.58 17.11
N ILE A 206 -16.29 -14.21 16.00
CA ILE A 206 -16.79 -15.54 15.61
C ILE A 206 -16.26 -16.62 16.57
N LYS A 207 -17.19 -17.35 17.21
CA LYS A 207 -16.86 -18.48 18.10
C LYS A 207 -16.02 -19.53 17.39
N ASN A 208 -15.03 -20.08 18.11
CA ASN A 208 -14.10 -21.13 17.68
C ASN A 208 -13.15 -20.77 16.53
N LEU A 209 -13.30 -19.59 15.92
CA LEU A 209 -12.34 -19.11 14.92
C LEU A 209 -11.05 -18.69 15.63
N LYS A 210 -9.94 -19.31 15.26
CA LYS A 210 -8.61 -18.98 15.77
C LYS A 210 -7.76 -18.39 14.66
N CYS A 211 -7.31 -17.16 14.87
CA CYS A 211 -6.39 -16.47 13.96
C CYS A 211 -5.20 -15.85 14.69
N GLN A 212 -4.00 -15.97 14.12
CA GLN A 212 -2.77 -15.49 14.76
C GLN A 212 -1.66 -15.09 13.78
N ASP A 213 -0.64 -14.40 14.31
CA ASP A 213 0.63 -14.07 13.62
C ASP A 213 1.73 -15.06 14.00
N ILE A 214 2.75 -15.16 13.15
CA ILE A 214 3.98 -15.89 13.42
C ILE A 214 4.87 -15.06 14.33
N ASN A 215 5.17 -15.57 15.53
CA ASN A 215 6.00 -14.86 16.52
C ASN A 215 7.44 -15.39 16.54
N ILE A 216 8.31 -14.76 15.75
CA ILE A 216 9.73 -15.14 15.64
C ILE A 216 10.56 -14.67 16.86
N ASN A 217 10.06 -13.77 17.70
CA ASN A 217 10.88 -13.25 18.83
C ASN A 217 11.17 -14.30 19.93
N LYS A 218 10.62 -15.52 19.81
CA LYS A 218 10.98 -16.68 20.65
C LYS A 218 12.20 -17.47 20.11
N PHE A 219 12.81 -17.03 19.01
CA PHE A 219 13.82 -17.77 18.24
C PHE A 219 15.27 -17.50 18.71
N HIS A 220 15.56 -17.67 20.00
CA HIS A 220 16.91 -17.46 20.53
C HIS A 220 17.71 -18.74 20.85
N SER A 221 17.21 -19.93 20.53
CA SER A 221 18.00 -21.16 20.65
C SER A 221 17.45 -22.27 19.73
N ASN A 222 18.34 -23.12 19.21
CA ASN A 222 18.11 -24.25 18.29
C ASN A 222 17.14 -25.35 18.78
N ILE A 223 16.24 -25.07 19.73
CA ILE A 223 15.38 -26.08 20.40
C ILE A 223 13.87 -25.82 20.21
N TYR A 224 13.41 -24.74 19.54
CA TYR A 224 11.98 -24.38 19.55
C TYR A 224 11.32 -24.17 18.18
N PHE A 225 11.84 -24.74 17.09
CA PHE A 225 11.17 -24.64 15.79
C PHE A 225 9.89 -25.47 15.75
N ASP A 226 9.95 -26.73 16.19
CA ASP A 226 8.79 -27.61 16.26
C ASP A 226 7.76 -27.07 17.26
N GLU A 227 8.20 -26.54 18.41
CA GLU A 227 7.29 -25.91 19.36
C GLU A 227 6.63 -24.64 18.80
N LEU A 228 7.35 -23.87 17.97
CA LEU A 228 6.76 -22.72 17.27
C LEU A 228 5.71 -23.19 16.26
N VAL A 229 6.01 -24.22 15.48
CA VAL A 229 5.07 -24.82 14.52
C VAL A 229 3.83 -25.32 15.25
N HIS A 230 4.00 -26.12 16.30
CA HIS A 230 2.89 -26.59 17.13
C HIS A 230 2.07 -25.43 17.70
N ASN A 231 2.70 -24.46 18.38
CA ASN A 231 1.99 -23.30 18.92
C ASN A 231 1.28 -22.45 17.85
N THR A 232 1.81 -22.41 16.62
CA THR A 232 1.29 -21.57 15.54
C THR A 232 0.21 -22.28 14.69
N PHE A 233 0.26 -23.59 14.57
CA PHE A 233 -0.65 -24.34 13.71
C PHE A 233 -1.66 -25.20 14.48
N ASP A 234 -1.35 -25.61 15.71
CA ASP A 234 -2.27 -26.40 16.52
C ASP A 234 -3.53 -25.58 16.82
N ASN A 235 -4.66 -26.08 16.32
CA ASN A 235 -5.96 -25.42 16.39
C ASN A 235 -6.02 -24.04 15.71
N CYS A 236 -5.15 -23.70 14.76
CA CYS A 236 -5.23 -22.42 14.04
C CYS A 236 -5.98 -22.57 12.71
N ASN A 237 -6.89 -21.64 12.41
CA ASN A 237 -7.63 -21.63 11.15
C ASN A 237 -7.03 -20.68 10.11
N ILE A 238 -6.61 -19.50 10.57
CA ILE A 238 -6.13 -18.41 9.73
C ILE A 238 -4.80 -17.88 10.26
N ILE A 239 -3.77 -17.86 9.42
CA ILE A 239 -2.49 -17.21 9.74
C ILE A 239 -2.39 -15.91 8.96
N VAL A 240 -2.08 -14.83 9.67
CA VAL A 240 -1.79 -13.52 9.08
C VAL A 240 -0.36 -13.16 9.44
N THR A 241 0.51 -13.01 8.44
CA THR A 241 1.95 -12.80 8.70
C THR A 241 2.59 -11.96 7.60
N THR A 242 3.81 -11.48 7.84
CA THR A 242 4.62 -10.90 6.78
C THR A 242 5.25 -11.98 5.91
N THR A 243 5.52 -11.65 4.64
CA THR A 243 6.16 -12.58 3.69
C THR A 243 7.50 -13.09 4.18
N ASN A 244 8.35 -12.21 4.74
CA ASN A 244 9.66 -12.60 5.28
C ASN A 244 9.53 -13.61 6.44
N LYS A 245 8.59 -13.38 7.36
CA LYS A 245 8.37 -14.30 8.48
C LYS A 245 7.87 -15.66 7.99
N PHE A 246 7.00 -15.65 6.99
CA PHE A 246 6.45 -16.86 6.39
C PHE A 246 7.52 -17.68 5.68
N GLU A 247 8.38 -17.04 4.90
CA GLU A 247 9.45 -17.71 4.15
C GLU A 247 10.38 -18.48 5.08
N LEU A 248 10.75 -17.91 6.23
CA LEU A 248 11.53 -18.59 7.27
C LEU A 248 10.85 -19.88 7.79
N LEU A 249 9.52 -19.88 7.89
CA LEU A 249 8.75 -21.04 8.35
C LEU A 249 8.55 -22.10 7.26
N PHE A 250 8.47 -21.67 5.99
CA PHE A 250 8.10 -22.53 4.86
C PHE A 250 9.16 -23.60 4.56
N TYR A 251 10.46 -23.27 4.68
CA TYR A 251 11.58 -24.14 4.26
C TYR A 251 11.62 -25.56 4.86
N SER A 252 10.89 -25.83 5.94
CA SER A 252 10.91 -27.16 6.61
C SER A 252 9.53 -27.75 6.89
N ASN A 253 8.44 -27.07 6.50
CA ASN A 253 7.09 -27.41 6.94
C ASN A 253 6.03 -27.46 5.82
N GLU A 254 6.40 -27.87 4.61
CA GLU A 254 5.47 -27.93 3.46
C GLU A 254 4.17 -28.70 3.77
N HIS A 255 4.25 -29.71 4.62
CA HIS A 255 3.12 -30.57 4.98
C HIS A 255 1.97 -29.84 5.69
N LEU A 256 2.24 -28.72 6.37
CA LEU A 256 1.22 -27.92 7.06
C LEU A 256 0.25 -27.23 6.07
N PHE A 257 0.67 -27.04 4.82
CA PHE A 257 -0.06 -26.27 3.83
C PHE A 257 -0.90 -27.14 2.87
N LYS A 258 -0.97 -28.44 3.11
CA LYS A 258 -1.64 -29.44 2.25
C LYS A 258 -3.14 -29.19 2.09
N ASP A 259 -3.81 -28.67 3.11
CA ASP A 259 -5.26 -28.45 3.12
C ASP A 259 -5.65 -26.97 2.91
N LEU A 260 -4.68 -26.11 2.55
CA LEU A 260 -4.90 -24.69 2.32
C LEU A 260 -5.95 -24.46 1.21
N LYS A 261 -6.94 -23.60 1.49
CA LYS A 261 -8.04 -23.23 0.58
C LYS A 261 -7.87 -21.84 0.00
N PHE A 262 -7.35 -20.91 0.82
CA PHE A 262 -7.16 -19.52 0.44
C PHE A 262 -5.72 -19.06 0.69
N LEU A 263 -5.16 -18.39 -0.32
CA LEU A 263 -3.91 -17.63 -0.21
C LEU A 263 -4.19 -16.17 -0.56
N ILE A 264 -4.07 -15.28 0.41
CA ILE A 264 -4.26 -13.84 0.23
C ILE A 264 -2.89 -13.18 0.27
N ILE A 265 -2.60 -12.36 -0.72
CA ILE A 265 -1.40 -11.53 -0.76
C ILE A 265 -1.90 -10.08 -0.80
N ASP A 266 -1.82 -9.40 0.34
CA ASP A 266 -2.24 -8.01 0.49
C ASP A 266 -1.04 -7.07 0.34
N GLU A 267 -1.26 -5.95 -0.36
CA GLU A 267 -0.22 -5.04 -0.83
C GLU A 267 0.83 -5.71 -1.75
N VAL A 268 0.36 -6.42 -2.79
CA VAL A 268 1.22 -7.13 -3.76
C VAL A 268 2.29 -6.21 -4.37
N ASP A 269 1.90 -4.99 -4.78
CA ASP A 269 2.81 -3.99 -5.34
C ASP A 269 4.02 -3.70 -4.45
N LYS A 270 3.82 -3.74 -3.14
CA LYS A 270 4.89 -3.53 -2.16
C LYS A 270 5.69 -4.77 -1.89
N ILE A 271 5.07 -5.93 -1.76
CA ILE A 271 5.77 -7.20 -1.55
C ILE A 271 6.75 -7.43 -2.70
N VAL A 272 6.30 -7.21 -3.95
CA VAL A 272 7.15 -7.39 -5.13
C VAL A 272 8.26 -6.35 -5.17
N SER A 273 8.00 -5.09 -4.80
CA SER A 273 9.02 -4.03 -4.75
C SER A 273 10.15 -4.24 -3.72
N LEU A 274 10.01 -5.19 -2.81
CA LEU A 274 10.99 -5.42 -1.74
C LEU A 274 12.20 -6.24 -2.20
N ASP A 275 12.23 -6.77 -3.43
CA ASP A 275 13.28 -7.58 -4.10
C ASP A 275 13.82 -8.80 -3.32
N LYS A 276 13.45 -8.96 -2.05
CA LYS A 276 14.01 -9.95 -1.11
C LYS A 276 13.22 -11.24 -1.02
N THR A 277 11.94 -11.22 -1.40
CA THR A 277 11.05 -12.38 -1.29
C THR A 277 10.58 -12.82 -2.66
N ASN A 278 10.86 -14.07 -3.04
CA ASN A 278 10.33 -14.64 -4.27
C ASN A 278 8.88 -15.11 -4.04
N ILE A 279 7.98 -14.14 -3.88
CA ILE A 279 6.55 -14.39 -3.61
C ILE A 279 5.90 -15.27 -4.69
N CYS A 280 6.36 -15.15 -5.94
CA CYS A 280 5.91 -15.97 -7.05
C CYS A 280 6.26 -17.45 -6.85
N SER A 281 7.52 -17.75 -6.52
CA SER A 281 7.98 -19.12 -6.23
C SER A 281 7.24 -19.72 -5.04
N LEU A 282 7.03 -18.92 -3.99
CA LEU A 282 6.34 -19.34 -2.79
C LEU A 282 4.86 -19.68 -3.07
N ALA A 283 4.13 -18.81 -3.77
CA ALA A 283 2.75 -19.05 -4.16
C ALA A 283 2.60 -20.27 -5.08
N ASN A 284 3.52 -20.46 -6.02
CA ASN A 284 3.54 -21.64 -6.89
C ASN A 284 3.82 -22.93 -6.12
N SER A 285 4.76 -22.90 -5.18
CA SER A 285 5.08 -24.05 -4.34
C SER A 285 3.88 -24.45 -3.50
N LEU A 286 3.18 -23.49 -2.89
CA LEU A 286 1.91 -23.73 -2.17
C LEU A 286 0.83 -24.33 -3.08
N THR A 287 0.69 -23.82 -4.31
CA THR A 287 -0.26 -24.34 -5.29
C THR A 287 0.03 -25.82 -5.60
N LYS A 288 1.30 -26.16 -5.89
CA LYS A 288 1.74 -27.53 -6.17
C LYS A 288 1.52 -28.47 -4.97
N ILE A 289 1.77 -28.01 -3.74
CA ILE A 289 1.57 -28.79 -2.51
C ILE A 289 0.09 -29.19 -2.37
N VAL A 290 -0.82 -28.24 -2.55
CA VAL A 290 -2.27 -28.50 -2.48
C VAL A 290 -2.72 -29.44 -3.60
N GLU A 291 -2.28 -29.22 -4.84
CA GLU A 291 -2.60 -30.09 -5.98
C GLU A 291 -2.11 -31.53 -5.78
N LYS A 292 -0.87 -31.71 -5.32
CA LYS A 292 -0.29 -33.03 -5.04
C LYS A 292 -1.08 -33.77 -3.96
N ASN A 293 -1.45 -33.08 -2.87
CA ASN A 293 -2.24 -33.67 -1.80
C ASN A 293 -3.61 -34.16 -2.28
N GLN A 294 -4.27 -33.38 -3.15
CA GLN A 294 -5.56 -33.77 -3.70
C GLN A 294 -5.48 -34.92 -4.71
N ASN A 295 -4.43 -34.95 -5.52
CA ASN A 295 -4.23 -36.02 -6.49
C ASN A 295 -3.78 -37.34 -5.83
N ALA A 296 -3.10 -37.27 -4.68
CA ALA A 296 -2.69 -38.45 -3.91
C ALA A 296 -3.85 -39.13 -3.14
N SER A 297 -4.99 -38.44 -2.96
CA SER A 297 -6.15 -39.02 -2.29
C SER A 297 -6.85 -40.02 -3.22
N ASN A 298 -6.68 -41.32 -2.97
CA ASN A 298 -7.39 -42.41 -3.66
C ASN A 298 -8.91 -42.41 -3.45
N ASN A 299 -9.42 -41.55 -2.57
CA ASN A 299 -10.86 -41.40 -2.35
C ASN A 299 -11.50 -40.59 -3.48
N LEU A 300 -12.10 -41.27 -4.46
CA LEU A 300 -12.83 -40.67 -5.58
C LEU A 300 -13.97 -39.73 -5.16
N TYR A 301 -14.49 -39.88 -3.93
CA TYR A 301 -15.58 -39.06 -3.40
C TYR A 301 -15.09 -37.82 -2.65
N ARG A 302 -13.77 -37.64 -2.44
CA ARG A 302 -13.25 -36.42 -1.83
C ARG A 302 -13.41 -35.27 -2.83
N PRO A 303 -14.14 -34.20 -2.50
CA PRO A 303 -14.32 -33.08 -3.41
C PRO A 303 -12.94 -32.45 -3.69
N LYS A 304 -12.51 -32.52 -4.95
CA LYS A 304 -11.37 -31.74 -5.42
C LYS A 304 -11.69 -30.24 -5.28
N TYR A 305 -10.66 -29.43 -5.15
CA TYR A 305 -10.73 -27.98 -5.12
C TYR A 305 -9.38 -27.43 -5.61
N PHE A 306 -9.28 -26.15 -5.89
CA PHE A 306 -7.98 -25.53 -6.12
C PHE A 306 -7.71 -24.50 -5.02
N LEU A 307 -6.43 -24.19 -4.80
CA LEU A 307 -6.04 -23.11 -3.91
C LEU A 307 -6.46 -21.78 -4.55
N GLN A 308 -7.46 -21.11 -3.96
CA GLN A 308 -7.92 -19.82 -4.49
C GLN A 308 -6.99 -18.70 -4.01
N LYS A 309 -6.43 -17.96 -4.97
CA LYS A 309 -5.49 -16.85 -4.71
C LYS A 309 -6.20 -15.51 -4.80
N TYR A 310 -5.98 -14.65 -3.80
CA TYR A 310 -6.43 -13.26 -3.77
C TYR A 310 -5.20 -12.35 -3.81
N LEU A 311 -5.08 -11.55 -4.86
CA LEU A 311 -4.04 -10.54 -5.02
C LEU A 311 -4.66 -9.17 -4.79
N VAL A 312 -4.27 -8.49 -3.73
CA VAL A 312 -4.86 -7.20 -3.35
C VAL A 312 -3.79 -6.12 -3.41
N SER A 313 -4.02 -5.10 -4.24
CA SER A 313 -3.05 -4.04 -4.50
C SER A 313 -3.70 -2.68 -4.64
N ALA A 314 -2.95 -1.59 -4.40
CA ALA A 314 -3.45 -0.24 -4.69
C ALA A 314 -3.08 0.27 -6.07
N THR A 315 -2.03 -0.31 -6.65
CA THR A 315 -1.60 -0.03 -8.01
C THR A 315 -1.34 -1.35 -8.73
N LEU A 316 -1.54 -1.38 -10.05
CA LEU A 316 -1.07 -2.50 -10.84
C LEU A 316 0.45 -2.60 -10.70
N CYS A 317 0.93 -3.80 -10.40
CA CYS A 317 2.36 -4.09 -10.46
C CYS A 317 2.81 -3.88 -11.92
N LYS A 318 4.00 -3.30 -12.14
CA LYS A 318 4.43 -2.94 -13.50
C LYS A 318 4.76 -4.20 -14.31
N VAL A 319 4.84 -4.04 -15.63
CA VAL A 319 5.33 -5.05 -16.58
C VAL A 319 6.69 -5.65 -16.19
N SER A 320 7.57 -4.87 -15.54
CA SER A 320 8.86 -5.36 -15.02
C SER A 320 8.74 -6.41 -13.92
N ASP A 321 7.59 -6.45 -13.24
CA ASP A 321 7.36 -7.25 -12.05
C ASP A 321 6.79 -8.63 -12.41
N ASN A 322 6.57 -8.89 -13.71
CA ASN A 322 5.94 -10.07 -14.33
C ASN A 322 5.21 -10.94 -13.32
N LEU A 323 3.91 -10.71 -13.15
CA LEU A 323 3.04 -11.49 -12.27
C LEU A 323 2.54 -12.78 -12.93
N MET A 324 2.74 -12.95 -14.24
CA MET A 324 2.51 -14.21 -14.96
C MET A 324 3.06 -15.46 -14.24
N PRO A 325 4.26 -15.44 -13.62
CA PRO A 325 4.79 -16.55 -12.85
C PRO A 325 3.96 -16.91 -11.62
N LEU A 326 2.97 -16.13 -11.16
CA LEU A 326 2.05 -16.55 -10.09
C LEU A 326 1.10 -17.67 -10.52
N ASN A 327 1.09 -18.00 -11.81
CA ASN A 327 0.31 -19.08 -12.41
C ASN A 327 -1.16 -19.06 -11.94
N LEU A 328 -1.82 -17.92 -12.16
CA LEU A 328 -3.19 -17.72 -11.69
C LEU A 328 -4.18 -18.56 -12.49
N TYR A 329 -5.10 -19.21 -11.77
CA TYR A 329 -6.16 -20.00 -12.35
C TYR A 329 -7.37 -19.12 -12.67
N ARG A 330 -7.64 -18.92 -13.97
CA ARG A 330 -8.80 -18.15 -14.49
C ARG A 330 -8.99 -16.80 -13.75
N PRO A 331 -7.97 -15.92 -13.73
CA PRO A 331 -8.01 -14.73 -12.90
C PRO A 331 -9.16 -13.80 -13.31
N ILE A 332 -9.84 -13.26 -12.31
CA ILE A 332 -10.80 -12.16 -12.43
C ILE A 332 -10.12 -10.91 -11.87
N PHE A 333 -9.87 -9.95 -12.74
CA PHE A 333 -9.24 -8.68 -12.41
C PHE A 333 -10.29 -7.60 -12.22
N PHE A 334 -10.32 -7.04 -11.02
CA PHE A 334 -11.16 -5.92 -10.62
C PHE A 334 -10.32 -4.66 -10.55
N TYR A 335 -10.76 -3.60 -11.23
CA TYR A 335 -10.16 -2.27 -11.06
C TYR A 335 -11.22 -1.21 -10.77
N TYR A 336 -10.80 -0.17 -10.05
CA TYR A 336 -11.63 0.99 -9.78
C TYR A 336 -10.91 2.28 -10.20
N THR A 337 -11.57 3.06 -11.04
CA THR A 337 -11.12 4.40 -11.45
C THR A 337 -11.94 5.44 -10.69
N LEU A 338 -11.26 6.34 -9.98
CA LEU A 338 -11.90 7.41 -9.21
C LEU A 338 -12.62 8.39 -10.11
N SER A 339 -13.94 8.55 -10.01
CA SER A 339 -14.67 9.51 -10.85
C SER A 339 -14.29 10.97 -10.56
N GLN A 340 -13.83 11.28 -9.35
CA GLN A 340 -13.45 12.65 -8.94
C GLN A 340 -12.24 12.66 -7.99
N ALA A 341 -11.48 13.76 -8.05
CA ALA A 341 -10.42 14.05 -7.09
C ALA A 341 -11.00 14.23 -5.68
N ARG A 342 -10.39 13.55 -4.69
CA ARG A 342 -10.86 13.57 -3.29
C ARG A 342 -10.22 14.64 -2.42
N ASN A 343 -9.04 15.12 -2.82
CA ASN A 343 -8.19 15.97 -2.01
C ASN A 343 -7.85 17.26 -2.75
N ASP A 344 -7.67 18.34 -1.98
CA ASP A 344 -7.06 19.55 -2.51
C ASP A 344 -5.54 19.39 -2.53
N GLU A 345 -4.91 19.78 -3.63
CA GLU A 345 -3.49 19.50 -3.83
C GLU A 345 -2.70 20.72 -4.26
N PHE A 346 -1.63 20.97 -3.51
CA PHE A 346 -0.77 22.12 -3.69
C PHE A 346 0.69 21.72 -3.71
N TYR A 347 1.49 22.42 -4.50
CA TYR A 347 2.94 22.22 -4.49
C TYR A 347 3.72 23.53 -4.37
N TYR A 348 4.84 23.44 -3.67
CA TYR A 348 5.86 24.48 -3.60
C TYR A 348 7.08 24.04 -4.38
N PHE A 349 7.58 24.95 -5.21
CA PHE A 349 8.77 24.70 -6.01
C PHE A 349 10.02 25.10 -5.23
N THR A 350 10.94 24.15 -5.05
CA THR A 350 12.23 24.42 -4.41
C THR A 350 13.39 24.16 -5.35
N LYS A 351 14.35 25.10 -5.40
CA LYS A 351 15.61 24.91 -6.12
C LYS A 351 16.67 24.21 -5.25
N ASN A 352 16.56 24.30 -3.93
CA ASN A 352 17.57 23.83 -2.99
C ASN A 352 16.91 22.93 -1.92
N THR A 353 17.49 21.77 -1.65
CA THR A 353 17.00 20.83 -0.62
C THR A 353 16.89 21.47 0.75
N ASN A 354 17.84 22.32 1.14
CA ASN A 354 17.85 22.92 2.47
C ASN A 354 16.68 23.89 2.68
N LYS A 355 16.22 24.54 1.59
CA LYS A 355 15.07 25.45 1.64
C LYS A 355 13.74 24.74 1.90
N LYS A 356 13.67 23.41 1.75
CA LYS A 356 12.47 22.63 2.11
C LYS A 356 12.11 22.80 3.59
N ILE A 357 13.10 22.90 4.47
CA ILE A 357 12.88 23.14 5.91
C ILE A 357 12.16 24.47 6.12
N TYR A 358 12.59 25.53 5.41
CA TYR A 358 11.97 26.85 5.51
C TYR A 358 10.52 26.83 5.03
N TYR A 359 10.26 26.10 3.95
CA TYR A 359 8.90 25.89 3.45
C TYR A 359 8.04 25.08 4.42
N MET A 360 8.58 24.06 5.07
CA MET A 360 7.87 23.28 6.08
C MET A 360 7.46 24.15 7.26
N ILE A 361 8.40 24.93 7.80
CA ILE A 361 8.14 25.85 8.91
C ILE A 361 7.09 26.89 8.51
N SER A 362 7.27 27.51 7.34
CA SER A 362 6.34 28.53 6.84
C SER A 362 4.93 27.98 6.62
N LEU A 363 4.83 26.73 6.15
CA LEU A 363 3.57 26.00 5.98
C LEU A 363 2.88 25.79 7.32
N ILE A 364 3.58 25.23 8.31
CA ILE A 364 3.02 24.97 9.64
C ILE A 364 2.55 26.27 10.31
N GLN A 365 3.29 27.37 10.17
CA GLN A 365 2.90 28.69 10.70
C GLN A 365 1.66 29.29 10.02
N GLU A 366 1.34 28.87 8.79
CA GLU A 366 0.16 29.34 8.05
C GLU A 366 -1.08 28.48 8.30
N LEU A 367 -0.92 27.31 8.92
CA LEU A 367 -2.06 26.45 9.22
C LEU A 367 -2.83 27.02 10.42
N PRO A 368 -4.17 27.03 10.35
CA PRO A 368 -4.99 27.53 11.45
C PRO A 368 -4.71 26.70 12.70
N TYR A 369 -4.54 27.37 13.84
CA TYR A 369 -4.40 26.68 15.11
C TYR A 369 -5.69 25.93 15.43
N ASP A 370 -5.63 24.62 15.31
CA ASP A 370 -6.73 23.71 15.52
C ASP A 370 -6.19 22.48 16.26
N ASP A 371 -6.69 22.24 17.46
CA ASP A 371 -6.32 21.06 18.27
C ASP A 371 -6.67 19.74 17.56
N SER A 372 -7.59 19.78 16.60
CA SER A 372 -7.95 18.64 15.75
C SER A 372 -6.99 18.42 14.57
N LEU A 373 -5.98 19.26 14.39
CA LEU A 373 -5.00 19.13 13.32
C LEU A 373 -4.25 17.80 13.43
N SER A 374 -4.36 17.02 12.37
CA SER A 374 -3.61 15.79 12.14
C SER A 374 -2.89 15.85 10.79
N MET A 375 -1.56 15.83 10.86
CA MET A 375 -0.68 15.93 9.71
C MET A 375 0.30 14.77 9.67
N LEU A 376 0.47 14.20 8.49
CA LEU A 376 1.52 13.23 8.22
C LEU A 376 2.56 13.80 7.25
N VAL A 377 3.83 13.78 7.64
CA VAL A 377 4.94 14.31 6.85
C VAL A 377 5.84 13.18 6.40
N PHE A 378 6.04 13.07 5.09
CA PHE A 378 6.82 12.00 4.48
C PHE A 378 8.21 12.44 4.05
N CYS A 379 9.22 11.75 4.56
CA CYS A 379 10.61 11.83 4.11
C CYS A 379 11.02 10.50 3.45
N ASN A 380 11.95 10.55 2.49
CA ASN A 380 12.42 9.32 1.83
C ASN A 380 13.41 8.53 2.71
N GLU A 381 14.16 9.22 3.58
CA GLU A 381 15.23 8.65 4.40
C GLU A 381 14.99 8.92 5.88
N GLU A 382 15.34 7.97 6.75
CA GLU A 382 15.17 8.09 8.20
C GLU A 382 16.03 9.21 8.78
N LYS A 383 17.28 9.37 8.33
CA LYS A 383 18.17 10.46 8.76
C LYS A 383 17.57 11.84 8.46
N LYS A 384 16.91 12.00 7.30
CA LYS A 384 16.24 13.25 6.92
C LYS A 384 14.97 13.50 7.76
N ALA A 385 14.21 12.44 8.05
CA ALA A 385 13.06 12.53 8.95
C ALA A 385 13.49 13.01 10.35
N HIS A 386 14.56 12.44 10.89
CA HIS A 386 15.11 12.81 12.18
C HIS A 386 15.67 14.25 12.20
N LEU A 387 16.41 14.63 11.16
CA LEU A 387 16.89 16.01 10.99
C LEU A 387 15.71 17.00 10.97
N LEU A 388 14.68 16.71 10.18
CA LEU A 388 13.48 17.57 10.09
C LEU A 388 12.77 17.66 11.44
N PHE A 389 12.61 16.55 12.15
CA PHE A 389 12.04 16.51 13.49
C PHE A 389 12.79 17.44 14.46
N ARG A 390 14.13 17.38 14.47
CA ARG A 390 14.98 18.25 15.30
C ARG A 390 14.83 19.72 14.92
N TYR A 391 14.84 20.05 13.62
CA TYR A 391 14.61 21.44 13.19
C TYR A 391 13.26 21.96 13.62
N LEU A 392 12.17 21.21 13.42
CA LEU A 392 10.83 21.69 13.74
C LEU A 392 10.62 21.85 15.25
N THR A 393 11.02 20.86 16.05
CA THR A 393 10.86 20.90 17.52
C THR A 393 11.64 22.05 18.15
N VAL A 394 12.91 22.22 17.77
CA VAL A 394 13.75 23.31 18.29
C VAL A 394 13.27 24.67 17.79
N TYR A 395 12.91 24.79 16.51
CA TYR A 395 12.47 26.07 15.94
C TYR A 395 11.19 26.60 16.58
N PHE A 396 10.16 25.74 16.73
CA PHE A 396 8.90 26.18 17.32
C PHE A 396 9.02 26.47 18.82
N SER A 397 9.90 25.73 19.52
CA SER A 397 10.26 26.07 20.89
C SER A 397 11.02 27.40 21.01
N TYR A 398 11.97 27.67 20.11
CA TYR A 398 12.76 28.91 20.11
C TYR A 398 11.93 30.15 19.79
N THR A 399 11.05 30.04 18.78
CA THR A 399 10.24 31.18 18.32
C THR A 399 8.93 31.35 19.08
N ASN A 400 8.49 30.31 19.81
CA ASN A 400 7.19 30.24 20.49
C ASN A 400 6.00 30.62 19.57
N THR A 401 6.11 30.29 18.28
CA THR A 401 5.13 30.72 17.25
C THR A 401 3.98 29.75 17.08
N VAL A 402 4.17 28.47 17.41
CA VAL A 402 3.20 27.41 17.15
C VAL A 402 3.27 26.38 18.27
N ASN A 403 2.12 25.94 18.76
CA ASN A 403 1.99 24.95 19.82
C ASN A 403 1.42 23.62 19.30
N TYR A 404 2.10 23.01 18.31
CA TYR A 404 1.78 21.67 17.83
C TYR A 404 2.73 20.64 18.41
N THR A 405 2.19 19.47 18.77
CA THR A 405 3.00 18.34 19.18
C THR A 405 3.53 17.62 17.93
N ILE A 406 4.86 17.62 17.78
CA ILE A 406 5.57 17.02 16.63
C ILE A 406 6.36 15.82 17.12
N ILE A 407 6.18 14.66 16.48
CA ILE A 407 6.92 13.43 16.81
C ILE A 407 7.39 12.73 15.53
N GLU A 408 8.59 12.16 15.58
CA GLU A 408 9.07 11.25 14.53
C GLU A 408 8.59 9.81 14.73
N TYR A 409 8.43 9.10 13.61
CA TYR A 409 7.97 7.73 13.57
C TYR A 409 8.83 6.94 12.58
N ASN A 410 9.95 6.41 13.09
CA ASN A 410 10.95 5.62 12.36
C ASN A 410 11.03 4.15 12.88
N ARG A 411 11.71 3.23 12.17
CA ARG A 411 11.78 1.79 12.54
C ARG A 411 12.65 1.56 13.77
N ASN A 412 13.60 2.45 14.00
CA ASN A 412 14.57 2.34 15.09
C ASN A 412 13.92 2.63 16.46
N ILE A 413 12.75 3.29 16.47
CA ILE A 413 11.95 3.45 17.70
C ILE A 413 11.47 2.07 18.19
N PRO A 414 11.69 1.73 19.47
CA PRO A 414 11.22 0.48 20.05
C PRO A 414 9.71 0.25 19.85
N HIS A 415 9.32 -0.98 19.52
CA HIS A 415 7.93 -1.32 19.17
C HIS A 415 6.88 -0.89 20.22
N LYS A 416 7.19 -1.02 21.52
CA LYS A 416 6.31 -0.56 22.61
C LYS A 416 6.08 0.96 22.57
N LYS A 417 7.13 1.75 22.26
CA LYS A 417 7.02 3.21 22.06
C LYS A 417 6.26 3.54 20.79
N ARG A 418 6.51 2.82 19.68
CA ARG A 418 5.77 2.99 18.42
C ARG A 418 4.27 2.83 18.61
N LYS A 419 3.84 1.76 19.30
CA LYS A 419 2.42 1.55 19.64
C LYS A 419 1.83 2.71 20.45
N LYS A 420 2.58 3.28 21.39
CA LYS A 420 2.15 4.45 22.17
C LYS A 420 2.01 5.70 21.29
N ILE A 421 3.03 6.01 20.48
CA ILE A 421 3.02 7.15 19.54
C ILE A 421 1.80 7.05 18.60
N LEU A 422 1.55 5.87 18.04
CA LEU A 422 0.37 5.64 17.19
C LEU A 422 -0.94 5.90 17.93
N LYS A 423 -1.08 5.42 19.16
CA LYS A 423 -2.27 5.63 19.98
C LYS A 423 -2.47 7.11 20.31
N ASP A 424 -1.39 7.81 20.66
CA ASP A 424 -1.44 9.24 21.00
C ASP A 424 -1.76 10.09 19.75
N PHE A 425 -1.25 9.71 18.58
CA PHE A 425 -1.59 10.35 17.30
C PHE A 425 -3.06 10.13 16.91
N LEU A 426 -3.58 8.91 17.06
CA LEU A 426 -5.00 8.60 16.79
C LEU A 426 -5.97 9.35 17.73
N ASN A 427 -5.52 9.71 18.92
CA ASN A 427 -6.30 10.46 19.91
C ASN A 427 -6.06 11.97 19.84
N ASN A 428 -5.48 12.49 18.75
CA ASN A 428 -5.14 13.90 18.55
C ASN A 428 -4.24 14.53 19.63
N LYS A 429 -3.46 13.71 20.38
CA LYS A 429 -2.45 14.22 21.32
C LYS A 429 -1.15 14.60 20.61
N ILE A 430 -0.94 14.05 19.41
CA ILE A 430 0.16 14.38 18.52
C ILE A 430 -0.47 14.97 17.26
N ASN A 431 -0.06 16.16 16.87
CA ASN A 431 -0.63 16.84 15.71
C ASN A 431 0.14 16.50 14.43
N ILE A 432 1.46 16.40 14.50
CA ILE A 432 2.34 16.21 13.33
C ILE A 432 3.21 14.97 13.52
N LEU A 433 3.07 14.01 12.61
CA LEU A 433 3.88 12.80 12.58
C LEU A 433 4.82 12.79 11.38
N ILE A 434 6.12 12.73 11.62
CA ILE A 434 7.16 12.69 10.56
C ILE A 434 7.62 11.24 10.38
N CYS A 435 7.53 10.70 9.18
CA CYS A 435 7.79 9.29 8.93
C CYS A 435 8.37 9.01 7.54
N THR A 436 8.80 7.77 7.33
CA THR A 436 9.16 7.23 6.01
C THR A 436 8.06 6.29 5.49
N ASP A 437 8.07 6.01 4.19
CA ASP A 437 7.11 5.08 3.55
C ASP A 437 7.10 3.70 4.17
N SER A 438 8.21 3.29 4.77
CA SER A 438 8.44 1.95 5.26
C SER A 438 7.65 1.64 6.54
N ILE A 439 7.17 2.69 7.24
CA ILE A 439 6.53 2.63 8.56
C ILE A 439 5.17 3.32 8.56
N ALA A 440 4.94 4.29 7.67
CA ALA A 440 3.62 4.90 7.51
C ALA A 440 2.56 3.90 7.02
N ARG A 441 2.98 2.73 6.56
CA ARG A 441 2.11 1.60 6.21
C ARG A 441 1.50 1.04 7.49
N GLY A 442 0.19 0.80 7.51
CA GLY A 442 -0.53 0.55 8.75
C GLY A 442 -0.93 1.82 9.53
N LEU A 443 -0.80 3.01 8.93
CA LEU A 443 -1.50 4.23 9.36
C LEU A 443 -2.81 4.48 8.58
N ASP A 444 -3.30 3.49 7.84
CA ASP A 444 -4.49 3.60 6.98
C ASP A 444 -5.81 3.88 7.74
N THR A 445 -5.77 3.90 9.07
CA THR A 445 -6.92 4.15 9.96
C THR A 445 -7.06 5.57 10.45
N VAL A 446 -6.13 6.46 10.13
CA VAL A 446 -6.15 7.84 10.64
C VAL A 446 -6.96 8.74 9.71
N ASN A 447 -7.93 9.49 10.25
CA ASN A 447 -8.63 10.54 9.52
C ASN A 447 -7.76 11.80 9.49
N LEU A 448 -6.83 11.86 8.55
CA LEU A 448 -5.84 12.93 8.43
C LEU A 448 -6.43 14.19 7.77
N ASN A 449 -6.06 15.37 8.29
CA ASN A 449 -6.35 16.65 7.61
C ASN A 449 -5.33 16.93 6.51
N TYR A 450 -4.04 16.67 6.80
CA TYR A 450 -2.93 17.07 5.95
C TYR A 450 -1.95 15.94 5.68
N VAL A 451 -1.51 15.82 4.43
CA VAL A 451 -0.33 15.01 4.06
C VAL A 451 0.69 15.91 3.40
N VAL A 452 1.92 15.91 3.91
CA VAL A 452 3.02 16.68 3.35
C VAL A 452 4.07 15.73 2.79
N ASN A 453 4.25 15.77 1.48
CA ASN A 453 5.36 15.12 0.80
C ASN A 453 6.58 16.04 0.84
N PHE A 454 7.32 15.98 1.96
CA PHE A 454 8.55 16.75 2.14
C PHE A 454 9.60 16.34 1.10
N ASP A 455 9.77 15.04 0.89
CA ASP A 455 10.55 14.50 -0.22
C ASP A 455 9.68 13.78 -1.24
N ILE A 456 9.97 13.99 -2.52
CA ILE A 456 9.30 13.27 -3.61
C ILE A 456 10.02 11.91 -3.79
N PRO A 457 9.30 10.78 -3.75
CA PRO A 457 9.88 9.47 -3.98
C PRO A 457 10.23 9.28 -5.46
N MET A 458 11.07 8.29 -5.77
CA MET A 458 11.49 8.00 -7.16
C MET A 458 10.34 7.51 -8.05
N HIS A 459 9.32 6.90 -7.46
CA HIS A 459 8.19 6.34 -8.17
C HIS A 459 6.88 7.01 -7.77
N TYR A 460 6.07 7.33 -8.78
CA TYR A 460 4.80 8.04 -8.59
C TYR A 460 3.76 7.21 -7.82
N ASN A 461 3.82 5.87 -7.88
CA ASN A 461 2.94 4.98 -7.12
C ASN A 461 3.05 5.27 -5.62
N VAL A 462 4.27 5.51 -5.12
CA VAL A 462 4.50 5.86 -3.71
C VAL A 462 3.74 7.13 -3.33
N LEU A 463 3.80 8.19 -4.16
CA LEU A 463 3.00 9.40 -3.92
C LEU A 463 1.50 9.13 -3.91
N THR A 464 1.01 8.25 -4.78
CA THR A 464 -0.40 7.84 -4.82
C THR A 464 -0.80 7.19 -3.48
N HIS A 465 0.04 6.32 -2.92
CA HIS A 465 -0.20 5.72 -1.60
C HIS A 465 -0.13 6.74 -0.46
N ARG A 466 0.80 7.69 -0.52
CA ARG A 466 0.95 8.76 0.50
C ARG A 466 -0.27 9.67 0.51
N ALA A 467 -0.72 10.12 -0.66
CA ALA A 467 -1.93 10.94 -0.80
C ALA A 467 -3.19 10.16 -0.42
N GLY A 468 -3.22 8.85 -0.69
CA GLY A 468 -4.29 7.93 -0.27
C GLY A 468 -4.35 7.67 1.24
N ARG A 469 -3.48 8.30 2.06
CA ARG A 469 -3.62 8.35 3.52
C ARG A 469 -4.61 9.41 3.97
N LEU A 470 -4.93 10.38 3.11
CA LEU A 470 -6.05 11.30 3.33
C LEU A 470 -7.35 10.61 2.91
N SER A 471 -8.36 10.78 3.75
CA SER A 471 -9.77 10.48 3.48
C SER A 471 -10.07 9.04 3.05
N ARG A 472 -10.62 8.26 4.00
CA ARG A 472 -11.41 7.06 3.67
C ARG A 472 -12.66 7.49 2.91
N TYR A 473 -13.25 6.57 2.14
CA TYR A 473 -14.53 6.83 1.47
C TYR A 473 -15.55 7.38 2.48
N ASN A 474 -16.14 8.55 2.19
CA ASN A 474 -17.03 9.37 3.05
C ASN A 474 -16.36 10.26 4.14
N SER A 475 -15.03 10.41 4.17
CA SER A 475 -14.35 11.35 5.09
C SER A 475 -14.24 12.77 4.50
N ARG A 476 -14.02 13.79 5.36
CA ARG A 476 -13.78 15.18 4.94
C ARG A 476 -12.65 15.25 3.91
N LYS A 477 -12.72 16.20 2.98
CA LYS A 477 -11.63 16.47 2.03
C LYS A 477 -10.37 16.87 2.81
N GLY A 478 -9.27 16.17 2.56
CA GLY A 478 -7.96 16.51 3.09
C GLY A 478 -7.16 17.35 2.10
N THR A 479 -6.02 17.88 2.55
CA THR A 479 -5.08 18.64 1.71
C THR A 479 -3.73 17.95 1.60
N VAL A 480 -3.23 17.77 0.37
CA VAL A 480 -1.87 17.28 0.10
C VAL A 480 -0.96 18.43 -0.30
N TYR A 481 0.18 18.54 0.38
CA TYR A 481 1.26 19.44 0.01
C TYR A 481 2.45 18.66 -0.57
N TYR A 482 3.09 19.22 -1.59
CA TYR A 482 4.29 18.66 -2.22
C TYR A 482 5.43 19.69 -2.23
N PHE A 483 6.62 19.32 -1.76
CA PHE A 483 7.84 20.12 -1.93
C PHE A 483 8.69 19.54 -3.07
N VAL A 484 8.67 20.22 -4.21
CA VAL A 484 9.05 19.65 -5.50
C VAL A 484 10.23 20.37 -6.11
N LYS A 485 11.24 19.62 -6.57
CA LYS A 485 12.30 20.12 -7.47
C LYS A 485 11.87 20.05 -8.93
N LYS A 486 12.60 20.73 -9.83
CA LYS A 486 12.30 20.73 -11.27
C LYS A 486 12.22 19.33 -11.87
N SER A 487 13.16 18.45 -11.53
CA SER A 487 13.21 17.06 -11.99
C SER A 487 12.06 16.20 -11.43
N GLU A 488 11.59 16.50 -10.23
CA GLU A 488 10.57 15.71 -9.52
C GLU A 488 9.13 16.02 -9.98
N LYS A 489 8.93 17.13 -10.70
CA LYS A 489 7.61 17.62 -11.14
C LYS A 489 6.85 16.56 -11.96
N ILE A 490 7.55 15.79 -12.80
CA ILE A 490 6.92 14.78 -13.65
C ILE A 490 6.34 13.62 -12.82
N ILE A 491 6.99 13.26 -11.71
CA ILE A 491 6.56 12.19 -10.80
C ILE A 491 5.25 12.60 -10.11
N MET A 492 5.20 13.84 -9.62
CA MET A 492 4.00 14.42 -9.01
C MET A 492 2.82 14.46 -9.98
N ILE A 493 3.04 14.93 -11.22
CA ILE A 493 1.98 15.00 -12.24
C ILE A 493 1.47 13.59 -12.59
N LYS A 494 2.36 12.61 -12.77
CA LYS A 494 1.97 11.22 -13.01
C LYS A 494 1.11 10.68 -11.86
N SER A 495 1.48 10.94 -10.61
CA SER A 495 0.67 10.54 -9.44
C SER A 495 -0.70 11.22 -9.40
N GLY A 496 -0.79 12.51 -9.73
CA GLY A 496 -2.05 13.26 -9.80
C GLY A 496 -3.00 12.70 -10.86
N LYS A 497 -2.48 12.41 -12.07
CA LYS A 497 -3.27 11.82 -13.16
C LYS A 497 -3.94 10.51 -12.75
N ARG A 498 -3.22 9.61 -12.06
CA ARG A 498 -3.78 8.32 -11.61
C ARG A 498 -4.88 8.44 -10.54
N ARG A 499 -5.03 9.62 -9.94
CA ARG A 499 -6.05 9.91 -8.93
C ARG A 499 -7.12 10.86 -9.45
N ASN A 500 -7.17 11.05 -10.78
CA ASN A 500 -8.06 11.96 -11.48
C ASN A 500 -8.01 13.41 -10.96
N VAL A 501 -6.79 13.83 -10.57
CA VAL A 501 -6.48 15.21 -10.19
C VAL A 501 -6.11 15.99 -11.45
N LYS A 502 -7.06 16.79 -11.95
CA LYS A 502 -6.90 17.59 -13.18
C LYS A 502 -5.73 18.56 -13.10
N LYS A 503 -5.54 19.20 -11.93
CA LYS A 503 -4.50 20.21 -11.72
C LYS A 503 -4.07 20.25 -10.27
N ILE A 504 -2.75 20.27 -10.05
CA ILE A 504 -2.13 20.53 -8.74
C ILE A 504 -1.68 21.99 -8.75
N ASN A 505 -2.17 22.78 -7.79
CA ASN A 505 -1.97 24.22 -7.78
C ASN A 505 -0.60 24.60 -7.20
N ARG A 506 0.09 25.54 -7.84
CA ARG A 506 1.37 26.03 -7.33
C ARG A 506 1.14 27.12 -6.30
N LEU A 507 1.74 26.96 -5.12
CA LEU A 507 1.80 27.99 -4.10
C LEU A 507 3.21 28.61 -4.00
N LYS A 508 3.27 29.80 -3.42
CA LYS A 508 4.51 30.52 -3.13
C LYS A 508 4.37 31.25 -1.80
N PHE A 509 5.38 31.14 -0.95
CA PHE A 509 5.46 31.99 0.24
C PHE A 509 6.04 33.37 -0.12
N PRO A 510 5.66 34.43 0.62
CA PRO A 510 6.30 35.73 0.52
C PRO A 510 7.81 35.63 0.80
N LYS A 511 8.63 36.33 -0.01
CA LYS A 511 10.10 36.31 0.14
C LYS A 511 10.55 36.81 1.52
N ILE A 512 9.84 37.79 2.08
CA ILE A 512 10.16 38.39 3.38
C ILE A 512 10.05 37.33 4.48
N LYS A 513 8.92 36.62 4.54
CA LYS A 513 8.69 35.52 5.50
C LYS A 513 9.77 34.43 5.40
N LEU A 514 10.15 34.02 4.17
CA LEU A 514 11.20 33.03 3.99
C LEU A 514 12.57 33.49 4.50
N LYS A 515 12.90 34.78 4.35
CA LYS A 515 14.15 35.36 4.86
C LYS A 515 14.18 35.40 6.39
N GLU A 516 13.05 35.72 7.02
CA GLU A 516 12.91 35.69 8.47
C GLU A 516 13.12 34.28 9.03
N VAL A 517 12.43 33.30 8.45
CA VAL A 517 12.60 31.88 8.80
C VAL A 517 14.04 31.44 8.61
N GLU A 518 14.67 31.80 7.48
CA GLU A 518 16.07 31.51 7.19
C GLU A 518 17.02 32.09 8.26
N GLY A 519 16.83 33.34 8.67
CA GLY A 519 17.61 33.97 9.72
C GLY A 519 17.52 33.24 11.07
N ASN A 520 16.31 32.83 11.46
CA ASN A 520 16.10 32.07 12.69
C ASN A 520 16.67 30.64 12.60
N VAL A 521 16.55 29.97 11.45
CA VAL A 521 17.14 28.64 11.25
C VAL A 521 18.67 28.68 11.32
N ILE A 522 19.31 29.72 10.76
CA ILE A 522 20.77 29.89 10.85
C ILE A 522 21.23 30.00 12.30
N LYS A 523 20.48 30.69 13.17
CA LYS A 523 20.81 30.83 14.60
C LYS A 523 20.77 29.50 15.35
N ILE A 524 19.76 28.67 15.10
CA ILE A 524 19.58 27.39 15.81
C ILE A 524 20.36 26.22 15.18
N LYS A 525 20.83 26.36 13.95
CA LYS A 525 21.53 25.28 13.22
C LYS A 525 22.75 24.71 13.95
N PRO A 526 23.65 25.51 14.57
CA PRO A 526 24.77 24.97 15.33
C PRO A 526 24.33 24.08 16.50
N LEU A 527 23.27 24.50 17.20
CA LEU A 527 22.69 23.77 18.32
C LEU A 527 22.11 22.42 17.85
N ILE A 528 21.38 22.40 16.74
CA ILE A 528 20.83 21.17 16.16
C ILE A 528 21.94 20.21 15.74
N ASN A 529 22.99 20.71 15.08
CA ASN A 529 24.12 19.88 14.67
C ASN A 529 24.82 19.25 15.90
N ASN A 530 24.99 20.01 16.98
CA ASN A 530 25.58 19.50 18.22
C ASN A 530 24.72 18.38 18.84
N VAL A 531 23.40 18.56 18.84
CA VAL A 531 22.46 17.54 19.33
C VAL A 531 22.57 16.25 18.53
N ILE A 532 22.53 16.34 17.20
CA ILE A 532 22.62 15.16 16.33
C ILE A 532 23.94 14.41 16.57
N ASN A 533 25.05 15.13 16.66
CA ASN A 533 26.35 14.50 16.97
C ASN A 533 26.33 13.78 18.33
N LYS A 534 25.72 14.37 19.36
CA LYS A 534 25.61 13.76 20.69
C LYS A 534 24.68 12.55 20.70
N GLU A 535 23.64 12.55 19.88
CA GLU A 535 22.75 11.39 19.68
C GLU A 535 23.50 10.25 19.01
N GLU A 536 24.29 10.53 17.98
CA GLU A 536 25.13 9.54 17.30
C GLU A 536 26.18 8.94 18.24
N LEU A 537 26.69 9.72 19.19
CA LEU A 537 27.59 9.28 20.26
C LEU A 537 26.87 8.61 21.45
N ASN A 538 25.54 8.47 21.41
CA ASN A 538 24.70 7.95 22.50
C ASN A 538 24.82 8.69 23.84
N ILE A 539 25.28 9.94 23.83
CA ILE A 539 25.40 10.79 25.03
C ILE A 539 24.00 11.21 25.52
N ILE A 540 23.10 11.46 24.56
CA ILE A 540 21.71 11.84 24.83
C ILE A 540 20.75 10.89 24.12
N ASN A 541 19.55 10.74 24.68
CA ASN A 541 18.56 9.84 24.11
C ASN A 541 17.98 10.42 22.82
N GLN A 542 18.21 9.74 21.70
CA GLN A 542 17.74 10.13 20.37
C GLN A 542 16.21 10.32 20.29
N TYR A 543 15.45 9.55 21.05
CA TYR A 543 13.99 9.53 20.97
C TYR A 543 13.31 10.45 21.99
N LYS A 544 14.08 11.31 22.67
CA LYS A 544 13.54 12.31 23.59
C LYS A 544 13.29 13.62 22.82
N ILE A 545 12.17 14.26 23.12
CA ILE A 545 11.88 15.62 22.64
C ILE A 545 12.76 16.56 23.47
N TYR A 546 13.57 17.36 22.78
CA TYR A 546 14.37 18.40 23.41
C TYR A 546 13.89 19.74 22.88
N HIS A 547 13.40 20.58 23.79
CA HIS A 547 13.04 21.97 23.50
C HIS A 547 14.29 22.85 23.45
N TYR A 548 14.17 24.05 22.90
CA TYR A 548 15.31 24.96 22.76
C TYR A 548 15.99 25.24 24.11
N ASP A 549 15.20 25.49 25.15
CA ASP A 549 15.70 25.74 26.51
C ASP A 549 16.36 24.51 27.13
N ASP A 550 15.85 23.30 26.84
CA ASP A 550 16.48 22.06 27.29
C ASP A 550 17.88 21.93 26.71
N LEU A 551 18.03 22.27 25.43
CA LEU A 551 19.30 22.16 24.71
C LEU A 551 20.32 23.21 25.12
N ILE A 552 19.88 24.43 25.46
CA ILE A 552 20.75 25.42 26.09
C ILE A 552 21.23 24.92 27.45
N LYS A 553 20.32 24.40 28.29
CA LYS A 553 20.68 23.87 29.62
C LYS A 553 21.60 22.66 29.53
N LEU A 554 21.42 21.83 28.50
CA LEU A 554 22.26 20.68 28.23
C LEU A 554 23.68 21.03 27.77
N ASN A 555 24.03 22.32 27.68
CA ASN A 555 25.39 22.88 27.57
C ASN A 555 26.50 21.82 27.69
N LEU A 556 26.75 21.09 26.60
CA LEU A 556 28.07 20.49 26.35
C LEU A 556 28.68 21.19 25.16
#